data_AF-A0A380XHH6-F1
#
_entry.id   AF-A0A380XHH6-F1
#
_cell.length_a   1.000
_cell.length_b   1.000
_cell.length_c   1.000
_cell.angle_alpha   90.00
_cell.angle_beta   90.00
_cell.angle_gamma   90.00
#
_symmetry.space_group_name_H-M   'P 1'
#
loop_
_entity.id
_entity.type
_entity.pdbx_description
1 polymer ?
#
loop_
_entity_poly.entity_id
_entity_poly.type
_entity_poly.pdbx_seq_one_letter_code
_entity_poly.pdbx_strand_id
1 'polypeptide(L)'
;MENNKRPKLPLAQEEKQLLRKLNIKLSDFHKLEVDNITHCLGTSSERAKNLKGLATFQQIPSIGYELASKIVNLLGYYSLNQIKDKNWTEVFNALELKLGCWTDPCVEDQIICIIHHANHPKSNKQWYDFTSQRKLYRQRYGYPSSRPKAAWHEKA
;
A
#
# COMPACT_ATOMS: atom_id res chain seq x y z
N MET A 1 -1.50 19.73 13.38
CA MET A 1 -0.14 19.16 13.25
C MET A 1 -0.25 17.96 12.31
N GLU A 2 0.40 18.00 11.16
CA GLU A 2 0.50 16.82 10.29
C GLU A 2 1.25 15.74 11.05
N ASN A 3 0.57 14.67 11.46
CA ASN A 3 1.17 13.60 12.23
C ASN A 3 1.95 12.71 11.27
N ASN A 4 3.20 13.07 11.02
CA ASN A 4 3.97 12.50 9.92
C ASN A 4 4.52 11.12 10.33
N LYS A 5 3.85 10.05 9.92
CA LYS A 5 4.14 8.69 10.38
C LYS A 5 5.45 8.22 9.81
N ARG A 6 6.33 7.69 10.66
CA ARG A 6 7.59 7.09 10.22
C ARG A 6 7.30 5.76 9.49
N PRO A 7 7.53 5.65 8.17
CA PRO A 7 7.28 4.42 7.45
C PRO A 7 8.33 3.37 7.80
N LYS A 8 7.93 2.10 7.79
CA LYS A 8 8.88 0.97 7.78
C LYS A 8 9.30 0.75 6.33
N LEU A 9 10.60 0.90 6.06
CA LEU A 9 11.17 0.73 4.72
C LEU A 9 12.29 -0.34 4.76
N PRO A 10 12.37 -1.23 3.77
CA PRO A 10 13.41 -2.26 3.65
C PRO A 10 14.69 -1.65 3.08
N LEU A 11 15.28 -0.73 3.85
CA LEU A 11 16.53 -0.05 3.49
C LEU A 11 17.74 -0.89 3.92
N ALA A 12 18.71 -1.01 3.02
CA ALA A 12 20.04 -1.50 3.31
C ALA A 12 20.76 -0.57 4.30
N GLN A 13 21.83 -1.06 4.93
CA GLN A 13 22.51 -0.29 5.96
C GLN A 13 23.20 0.96 5.37
N GLU A 14 23.72 0.82 4.16
CA GLU A 14 24.36 1.86 3.36
C GLU A 14 23.34 2.96 3.01
N GLU A 15 22.14 2.56 2.56
CA GLU A 15 21.05 3.50 2.26
C GLU A 15 20.63 4.29 3.50
N LYS A 16 20.55 3.65 4.68
CA LYS A 16 20.26 4.35 5.95
C LYS A 16 21.34 5.37 6.31
N GLN A 17 22.61 5.05 6.06
CA GLN A 17 23.71 5.98 6.32
C GLN A 17 23.67 7.18 5.37
N LEU A 18 23.38 6.97 4.09
CA LEU A 18 23.23 8.05 3.10
C LEU A 18 22.10 9.02 3.48
N LEU A 19 20.93 8.50 3.88
CA LEU A 19 19.82 9.36 4.32
C LEU A 19 20.20 10.21 5.54
N ARG A 20 20.92 9.64 6.50
CA ARG A 20 21.42 10.38 7.68
C ARG A 20 22.41 11.48 7.27
N LYS A 21 23.36 11.16 6.38
CA LYS A 21 24.36 12.12 5.88
C LYS A 21 23.70 13.30 5.15
N LEU A 22 22.62 13.04 4.44
CA LEU A 22 21.83 14.04 3.72
C LEU A 22 20.75 14.73 4.59
N ASN A 23 20.70 14.43 5.89
CA ASN A 23 19.70 14.94 6.83
C ASN A 23 18.23 14.69 6.41
N ILE A 24 17.98 13.63 5.64
CA ILE A 24 16.65 13.23 5.20
C ILE A 24 15.96 12.45 6.31
N LYS A 25 14.84 12.99 6.81
CA LYS A 25 13.99 12.32 7.80
C LYS A 25 13.14 11.26 7.12
N LEU A 26 13.06 10.06 7.71
CA LEU A 26 12.20 8.98 7.20
C LEU A 26 10.71 9.36 7.20
N SER A 27 10.27 10.20 8.13
CA SER A 27 8.90 10.73 8.16
C SER A 27 8.55 11.51 6.89
N ASP A 28 9.51 12.23 6.32
CA ASP A 28 9.32 13.06 5.12
C ASP A 28 9.68 12.32 3.83
N PHE A 29 10.07 11.04 3.90
CA PHE A 29 10.53 10.27 2.73
C PHE A 29 9.46 10.18 1.62
N HIS A 30 8.18 10.11 1.98
CA HIS A 30 7.08 10.07 1.02
C HIS A 30 6.92 11.38 0.21
N LYS A 31 7.50 12.50 0.69
CA LYS A 31 7.47 13.80 0.02
C LYS A 31 8.58 13.95 -1.03
N LEU A 32 9.54 13.03 -1.05
CA LEU A 32 10.67 13.09 -1.99
C LEU A 32 10.22 12.66 -3.38
N GLU A 33 10.78 13.30 -4.40
CA GLU A 33 10.62 12.84 -5.78
C GLU A 33 11.47 11.61 -6.08
N VAL A 34 11.01 10.80 -7.03
CA VAL A 34 11.67 9.55 -7.41
C VAL A 34 13.12 9.83 -7.84
N ASP A 35 13.32 10.87 -8.64
CA ASP A 35 14.65 11.27 -9.11
C ASP A 35 15.58 11.68 -7.97
N ASN A 36 15.04 12.38 -6.95
CA ASN A 36 15.79 12.72 -5.75
C ASN A 36 16.17 11.45 -4.97
N ILE A 37 15.26 10.49 -4.81
CA ILE A 37 15.56 9.23 -4.13
C ILE A 37 16.64 8.44 -4.89
N THR A 38 16.52 8.34 -6.22
CA THR A 38 17.51 7.71 -7.10
C THR A 38 18.87 8.36 -6.92
N HIS A 39 18.95 9.69 -6.96
CA HIS A 39 20.21 10.44 -6.80
C HIS A 39 20.80 10.29 -5.39
N CYS A 40 19.99 10.46 -4.34
CA CYS A 40 20.43 10.40 -2.95
C CYS A 40 20.90 9.01 -2.52
N LEU A 41 20.27 7.95 -3.02
CA LEU A 41 20.58 6.56 -2.65
C LEU A 41 21.49 5.86 -3.66
N GLY A 42 21.78 6.46 -4.82
CA GLY A 42 22.51 5.80 -5.90
C GLY A 42 21.82 4.53 -6.39
N THR A 43 20.49 4.53 -6.41
CA THR A 43 19.67 3.33 -6.69
C THR A 43 18.91 3.43 -8.01
N SER A 44 18.36 2.32 -8.51
CA SER A 44 17.57 2.35 -9.74
C SER A 44 16.26 3.13 -9.59
N SER A 45 15.74 3.67 -10.69
CA SER A 45 14.42 4.34 -10.69
C SER A 45 13.31 3.41 -10.19
N GLU A 46 13.38 2.11 -10.49
CA GLU A 46 12.43 1.11 -10.01
C GLU A 46 12.49 0.95 -8.49
N ARG A 47 13.69 0.81 -7.91
CA ARG A 47 13.85 0.72 -6.45
C ARG A 47 13.40 2.01 -5.76
N ALA A 48 13.69 3.17 -6.34
CA ALA A 48 13.20 4.46 -5.84
C ALA A 48 11.67 4.55 -5.85
N LYS A 49 11.00 4.11 -6.93
CA LYS A 49 9.53 4.00 -7.01
C LYS A 49 8.97 3.06 -5.94
N ASN A 50 9.60 1.89 -5.75
CA ASN A 50 9.19 0.94 -4.72
C ASN A 50 9.25 1.58 -3.32
N LEU A 51 10.38 2.18 -2.95
CA LEU A 51 10.55 2.83 -1.65
C LEU A 51 9.59 4.02 -1.45
N LYS A 52 9.41 4.86 -2.48
CA LYS A 52 8.45 5.99 -2.44
C LYS A 52 7.03 5.47 -2.26
N GLY A 53 6.62 4.45 -2.99
CA GLY A 53 5.31 3.82 -2.88
C GLY A 53 5.07 3.27 -1.47
N LEU A 54 6.03 2.50 -0.94
CA LEU A 54 5.95 1.96 0.42
C LEU A 54 5.77 3.07 1.47
N ALA A 55 6.52 4.17 1.34
CA ALA A 55 6.42 5.30 2.25
C ALA A 55 5.06 6.01 2.12
N THR A 56 4.56 6.17 0.90
CA THR A 56 3.32 6.87 0.57
C THR A 56 2.10 6.14 1.14
N PHE A 57 1.93 4.84 0.86
CA PHE A 57 0.77 4.10 1.34
C PHE A 57 0.74 3.97 2.87
N GLN A 58 1.91 3.94 3.53
CA GLN A 58 1.99 3.89 4.99
C GLN A 58 1.59 5.20 5.69
N GLN A 59 1.48 6.32 4.97
CA GLN A 59 0.92 7.58 5.51
C GLN A 59 -0.59 7.51 5.71
N ILE A 60 -1.27 6.59 5.02
CA ILE A 60 -2.71 6.43 5.17
C ILE A 60 -3.01 5.88 6.58
N PRO A 61 -3.97 6.47 7.32
CA PRO A 61 -4.39 5.98 8.61
C PRO A 61 -4.67 4.48 8.57
N SER A 62 -4.24 3.75 9.61
CA SER A 62 -4.46 2.30 9.76
C SER A 62 -3.82 1.39 8.68
N ILE A 63 -3.02 1.94 7.75
CA ILE A 63 -2.29 1.15 6.75
C ILE A 63 -0.85 0.90 7.22
N GLY A 64 -0.46 -0.38 7.27
CA GLY A 64 0.85 -0.84 7.68
C GLY A 64 1.75 -1.28 6.53
N TYR A 65 2.97 -1.69 6.87
CA TYR A 65 3.97 -2.17 5.91
C TYR A 65 3.50 -3.36 5.08
N GLU A 66 2.85 -4.35 5.69
CA GLU A 66 2.48 -5.60 5.00
C GLU A 66 1.54 -5.35 3.82
N LEU A 67 0.51 -4.51 4.00
CA LEU A 67 -0.37 -4.15 2.90
C LEU A 67 0.34 -3.24 1.90
N ALA A 68 1.07 -2.22 2.35
CA ALA A 68 1.82 -1.36 1.44
C ALA A 68 2.77 -2.17 0.55
N SER A 69 3.43 -3.18 1.12
CA SER A 69 4.28 -4.13 0.40
C SER A 69 3.49 -4.92 -0.65
N LYS A 70 2.29 -5.44 -0.33
CA LYS A 70 1.45 -6.14 -1.30
C LYS A 70 1.02 -5.23 -2.46
N ILE A 71 0.61 -4.00 -2.18
CA ILE A 71 0.20 -3.02 -3.20
C ILE A 71 1.37 -2.64 -4.11
N VAL A 72 2.56 -2.44 -3.54
CA VAL A 72 3.76 -2.03 -4.29
C VAL A 72 4.39 -3.20 -5.02
N ASN A 73 4.77 -4.25 -4.28
CA ASN A 73 5.62 -5.33 -4.79
C ASN A 73 4.84 -6.40 -5.56
N LEU A 74 3.57 -6.66 -5.23
CA LEU A 74 2.77 -7.68 -5.92
C LEU A 74 1.89 -7.11 -7.02
N LEU A 75 1.31 -5.92 -6.78
CA LEU A 75 0.40 -5.27 -7.72
C LEU A 75 1.05 -4.19 -8.59
N GLY A 76 2.25 -3.71 -8.24
CA GLY A 76 2.98 -2.72 -9.04
C GLY A 76 2.42 -1.29 -8.96
N TYR A 77 1.64 -0.97 -7.93
CA TYR A 77 1.16 0.39 -7.68
C TYR A 77 2.17 1.14 -6.81
N TYR A 78 2.75 2.22 -7.34
CA TYR A 78 3.80 3.00 -6.68
C TYR A 78 3.32 4.37 -6.18
N SER A 79 2.07 4.74 -6.47
CA SER A 79 1.50 6.03 -6.08
C SER A 79 -0.03 5.97 -5.93
N LEU A 80 -0.58 6.93 -5.18
CA LEU A 80 -2.03 7.09 -5.03
C LEU A 80 -2.73 7.37 -6.36
N ASN A 81 -2.07 8.10 -7.27
CA ASN A 81 -2.62 8.41 -8.59
C ASN A 81 -2.88 7.16 -9.45
N GLN A 82 -2.09 6.09 -9.29
CA GLN A 82 -2.29 4.87 -10.07
C GLN A 82 -3.47 4.02 -9.58
N ILE A 83 -3.89 4.21 -8.32
CA ILE A 83 -4.93 3.40 -7.69
C ILE A 83 -6.26 4.16 -7.50
N LYS A 84 -6.26 5.50 -7.54
CA LYS A 84 -7.43 6.33 -7.21
C LYS A 84 -8.70 6.01 -8.04
N ASP A 85 -8.53 5.65 -9.31
CA ASP A 85 -9.64 5.38 -10.24
C ASP A 85 -9.92 3.88 -10.40
N LYS A 86 -9.28 3.02 -9.59
CA LYS A 86 -9.43 1.57 -9.68
C LYS A 86 -10.68 1.10 -8.94
N ASN A 87 -11.31 0.07 -9.47
CA ASN A 87 -12.34 -0.66 -8.75
C ASN A 87 -11.71 -1.53 -7.65
N TRP A 88 -12.05 -1.26 -6.39
CA TRP A 88 -11.51 -1.97 -5.24
C TRP A 88 -11.72 -3.50 -5.32
N THR A 89 -12.81 -3.98 -5.92
CA THR A 89 -13.06 -5.43 -6.04
C THR A 89 -12.10 -6.09 -7.02
N GLU A 90 -11.72 -5.38 -8.08
CA GLU A 90 -10.75 -5.85 -9.07
C GLU A 90 -9.34 -5.86 -8.49
N VAL A 91 -8.98 -4.81 -7.75
CA VAL A 91 -7.69 -4.73 -7.04
C VAL A 91 -7.56 -5.85 -6.01
N PHE A 92 -8.61 -6.11 -5.23
CA PHE A 92 -8.62 -7.20 -4.25
C PHE A 92 -8.52 -8.57 -4.92
N ASN A 93 -9.31 -8.82 -5.97
CA ASN A 93 -9.22 -10.07 -6.73
C ASN A 93 -7.83 -10.27 -7.35
N ALA A 94 -7.25 -9.23 -7.95
CA ALA A 94 -5.89 -9.29 -8.50
C ALA A 94 -4.85 -9.63 -7.42
N LEU A 95 -5.01 -9.10 -6.20
CA LEU A 95 -4.14 -9.42 -5.07
C LEU A 95 -4.24 -10.89 -4.67
N GLU A 96 -5.45 -11.40 -4.47
CA GLU A 96 -5.64 -12.82 -4.12
C GLU A 96 -5.12 -13.75 -5.21
N LEU A 97 -5.30 -13.41 -6.50
CA LEU A 97 -4.72 -14.16 -7.61
C LEU A 97 -3.18 -14.15 -7.59
N LYS A 98 -2.54 -13.01 -7.28
CA LYS A 98 -1.07 -12.93 -7.14
C LYS A 98 -0.54 -13.74 -5.95
N LEU A 99 -1.31 -13.81 -4.85
CA LEU A 99 -0.98 -14.64 -3.69
C LEU A 99 -1.30 -16.14 -3.95
N GLY A 100 -2.23 -16.40 -4.87
CA GLY A 100 -2.77 -17.72 -5.16
C GLY A 100 -3.54 -18.34 -3.99
N CYS A 101 -4.01 -17.52 -3.05
CA CYS A 101 -4.83 -17.90 -1.90
C CYS A 101 -5.82 -16.76 -1.60
N TRP A 102 -6.93 -17.08 -0.94
CA TRP A 102 -7.82 -16.04 -0.43
C TRP A 102 -7.29 -15.50 0.90
N THR A 103 -7.50 -14.20 1.13
CA THR A 103 -6.99 -13.49 2.32
C THR A 103 -8.11 -13.03 3.25
N ASP A 104 -7.73 -12.62 4.46
CA ASP A 104 -8.69 -12.08 5.43
C ASP A 104 -9.51 -10.90 4.86
N PRO A 105 -10.81 -10.82 5.15
CA PRO A 105 -11.67 -9.76 4.61
C PRO A 105 -11.23 -8.33 4.97
N CYS A 106 -10.46 -8.14 6.05
CA CYS A 106 -9.95 -6.82 6.43
C CYS A 106 -8.96 -6.25 5.40
N VAL A 107 -8.29 -7.10 4.61
CA VAL A 107 -7.40 -6.66 3.52
C VAL A 107 -8.20 -5.90 2.45
N GLU A 108 -9.41 -6.39 2.15
CA GLU A 108 -10.32 -5.74 1.22
C GLU A 108 -10.79 -4.37 1.74
N ASP A 109 -11.15 -4.29 3.02
CA ASP A 109 -11.50 -3.03 3.69
C ASP A 109 -10.35 -2.01 3.63
N GLN A 110 -9.11 -2.48 3.78
CA GLN A 110 -7.93 -1.63 3.65
C GLN A 110 -7.68 -1.14 2.21
N ILE A 111 -7.98 -1.96 1.19
CA ILE A 111 -7.89 -1.52 -0.22
C ILE A 111 -8.92 -0.43 -0.51
N ILE A 112 -10.16 -0.57 -0.02
CA ILE A 112 -11.18 0.48 -0.13
C ILE A 112 -10.67 1.76 0.53
N CYS A 113 -10.07 1.65 1.72
CA CYS A 113 -9.49 2.77 2.44
C CYS A 113 -8.39 3.48 1.63
N ILE A 114 -7.48 2.73 1.00
CA ILE A 114 -6.43 3.30 0.15
C ILE A 114 -7.03 4.10 -1.00
N ILE A 115 -7.99 3.53 -1.73
CA ILE A 115 -8.66 4.19 -2.86
C ILE A 115 -9.43 5.42 -2.39
N HIS A 116 -10.09 5.34 -1.22
CA HIS A 116 -10.79 6.47 -0.63
C HIS A 116 -9.84 7.63 -0.33
N HIS A 117 -8.70 7.37 0.32
CA HIS A 117 -7.70 8.39 0.66
C HIS A 117 -6.98 8.95 -0.57
N ALA A 118 -6.82 8.16 -1.62
CA ALA A 118 -6.30 8.65 -2.90
C ALA A 118 -7.20 9.73 -3.51
N ASN A 119 -8.52 9.66 -3.27
CA ASN A 119 -9.50 10.66 -3.70
C ASN A 119 -9.83 11.71 -2.64
N HIS A 120 -9.58 11.42 -1.36
CA HIS A 120 -9.90 12.27 -0.22
C HIS A 120 -8.71 12.36 0.76
N PRO A 121 -7.59 13.02 0.38
CA PRO A 121 -6.35 12.98 1.16
C PRO A 121 -6.44 13.54 2.59
N LYS A 122 -7.49 14.34 2.88
CA LYS A 122 -7.75 14.93 4.20
C LYS A 122 -8.72 14.11 5.05
N SER A 123 -9.20 12.97 4.54
CA SER A 123 -10.08 12.08 5.30
C SER A 123 -9.35 11.56 6.54
N ASN A 124 -10.08 11.36 7.63
CA ASN A 124 -9.58 10.71 8.84
C ASN A 124 -10.08 9.27 8.97
N LYS A 125 -10.78 8.76 7.94
CA LYS A 125 -11.32 7.40 7.93
C LYS A 125 -10.20 6.37 8.02
N GLN A 126 -10.48 5.31 8.76
CA GLN A 126 -9.65 4.13 8.90
C GLN A 126 -10.26 2.96 8.11
N TRP A 127 -9.50 1.89 7.91
CA TRP A 127 -9.96 0.76 7.09
C TRP A 127 -11.28 0.16 7.60
N TYR A 128 -11.46 0.09 8.92
CA TYR A 128 -12.65 -0.53 9.51
C TYR A 128 -13.94 0.27 9.26
N ASP A 129 -13.84 1.57 8.93
CA ASP A 129 -15.00 2.40 8.56
C ASP A 129 -15.66 1.92 7.24
N PHE A 130 -14.94 1.12 6.44
CA PHE A 130 -15.42 0.56 5.17
C PHE A 130 -16.02 -0.84 5.29
N THR A 131 -15.99 -1.45 6.48
CA THR A 131 -16.49 -2.82 6.72
C THR A 131 -17.93 -2.99 6.29
N SER A 132 -18.81 -2.04 6.62
CA SER A 132 -20.23 -2.09 6.27
C SER A 132 -20.44 -2.04 4.76
N GLN A 133 -19.69 -1.19 4.06
CA GLN A 133 -19.73 -1.09 2.60
C GLN A 133 -19.33 -2.41 1.95
N ARG A 134 -18.20 -3.00 2.37
CA ARG A 134 -17.74 -4.29 1.84
C ARG A 134 -18.76 -5.40 2.08
N LYS A 135 -19.31 -5.50 3.31
CA LYS A 135 -20.30 -6.53 3.67
C LYS A 135 -21.54 -6.44 2.78
N LEU A 136 -22.11 -5.23 2.61
CA LEU A 136 -23.27 -5.02 1.74
C LEU A 136 -22.99 -5.42 0.30
N TYR A 137 -21.81 -5.07 -0.21
CA TYR A 137 -21.40 -5.47 -1.56
C TYR A 137 -21.26 -6.99 -1.69
N ARG A 138 -20.55 -7.64 -0.78
CA ARG A 138 -20.31 -9.09 -0.82
C ARG A 138 -21.57 -9.91 -0.56
N GLN A 139 -22.55 -9.39 0.18
CA GLN A 139 -23.87 -10.00 0.30
C GLN A 139 -24.63 -10.01 -1.03
N ARG A 140 -24.53 -8.92 -1.81
CA ARG A 140 -25.25 -8.77 -3.07
C ARG A 140 -24.59 -9.48 -4.25
N TYR A 141 -23.26 -9.47 -4.31
CA TYR A 141 -22.51 -9.92 -5.50
C TYR A 141 -21.60 -11.12 -5.24
N GLY A 142 -21.40 -11.53 -3.98
CA GLY A 142 -20.47 -12.60 -3.63
C GLY A 142 -19.02 -12.28 -3.99
N TYR A 143 -18.21 -13.33 -4.13
CA TYR A 143 -16.84 -13.28 -4.66
C TYR A 143 -16.80 -13.83 -6.09
N PRO A 144 -15.86 -13.38 -6.94
CA PRO A 144 -15.73 -13.92 -8.29
C PRO A 144 -15.38 -15.41 -8.28
N SER A 145 -15.81 -16.13 -9.31
CA SER A 145 -15.52 -17.56 -9.47
C SER A 145 -14.02 -17.85 -9.64
N SER A 146 -13.23 -16.86 -10.06
CA SER A 146 -11.77 -16.95 -10.17
C SER A 146 -11.05 -16.91 -8.82
N ARG A 147 -11.75 -16.65 -7.71
CA ARG A 147 -11.11 -16.52 -6.40
C ARG A 147 -10.40 -17.82 -6.01
N PRO A 148 -9.14 -17.78 -5.55
CA PRO A 148 -8.45 -18.97 -5.07
C PRO A 148 -9.21 -19.66 -3.94
N LYS A 149 -9.12 -20.99 -3.89
CA LYS A 149 -9.80 -21.81 -2.88
C LYS A 149 -8.98 -22.02 -1.60
N ALA A 150 -7.65 -22.07 -1.74
CA ALA A 150 -6.74 -22.25 -0.60
C ALA A 150 -6.75 -21.01 0.30
N ALA A 151 -6.78 -21.22 1.61
CA ALA A 151 -6.70 -20.15 2.58
C ALA A 151 -5.26 -19.64 2.73
N TRP A 152 -5.10 -18.38 3.14
CA TRP A 152 -3.77 -17.78 3.29
C TRP A 152 -2.87 -18.49 4.32
N HIS A 153 -3.46 -19.11 5.35
CA HIS A 153 -2.73 -19.85 6.38
C HIS A 153 -2.35 -21.27 5.98
N GLU A 154 -2.84 -21.78 4.85
CA GLU A 154 -2.52 -23.12 4.33
C GLU A 154 -1.22 -23.14 3.50
N LYS A 155 -0.71 -21.96 3.13
CA LYS A 155 0.53 -21.80 2.37
C LYS A 155 1.75 -21.45 3.25
N ALA A 156 1.63 -21.68 4.56
CA ALA A 156 2.70 -21.43 5.54
C ALA A 156 3.87 -22.41 5.36
#